data_AF-A0A973A4W2-F1
#
_entry.id   AF-A0A973A4W2-F1
#
_cell.length_a   1.000
_cell.length_b   1.000
_cell.length_c   1.000
_cell.angle_alpha   90.00
_cell.angle_beta   90.00
_cell.angle_gamma   90.00
#
_symmetry.space_group_name_H-M   'P 1'
#
loop_
_entity.id
_entity.type
_entity.pdbx_description
1 polymer ?
#
loop_
_entity_poly.entity_id
_entity_poly.type
_entity_poly.pdbx_seq_one_letter_code
_entity_poly.pdbx_strand_id
1 'polypeptide(L)'
;MKNFIFIFIIMQLSLSFAQDTTHIYGVSLDIKRNGLFVQIRASDKIDITDVTGWQAKNNWFYVTIMNAWADSVKITSTKPLYPIQEIQAININNTVQLGFKMNQEIEHFEFYPSDITPGMILSLHFPVDDVMVALEEERNEGIVAKPVKVPVLLNRSFGDNSISDNENNDQSGYFNVRNSCYMLGIMFTASGLIESKSNHRTTVWETTTGLALLTLTFTYDKFIRKDISELNE
;
A
#
# COMPACT_ATOMS: atom_id res chain seq x y z
N MET A 1 23.75 47.43 15.45
CA MET A 1 24.38 46.09 15.54
C MET A 1 23.66 45.16 16.51
N LYS A 2 23.38 45.57 17.76
CA LYS A 2 22.73 44.72 18.78
C LYS A 2 21.36 44.13 18.37
N ASN A 3 20.53 44.90 17.67
CA ASN A 3 19.21 44.44 17.19
C ASN A 3 19.31 43.46 16.00
N PHE A 4 20.38 43.54 15.20
CA PHE A 4 20.61 42.65 14.06
C PHE A 4 21.08 41.26 14.52
N ILE A 5 21.90 41.22 15.58
CA ILE A 5 22.33 39.98 16.24
C ILE A 5 21.13 39.25 16.86
N PHE A 6 20.18 39.99 17.46
CA PHE A 6 18.98 39.39 18.04
C PHE A 6 18.06 38.75 17.00
N ILE A 7 17.88 39.41 15.84
CA ILE A 7 17.11 38.85 14.71
C ILE A 7 17.80 37.61 14.14
N PHE A 8 19.14 37.64 14.02
CA PHE A 8 19.91 36.50 13.55
C PHE A 8 19.79 35.30 14.53
N ILE A 9 19.79 35.54 15.84
CA ILE A 9 19.60 34.49 16.86
C ILE A 9 18.19 33.88 16.78
N ILE A 10 17.14 34.68 16.59
CA ILE A 10 15.77 34.18 16.43
C ILE A 10 15.61 33.35 15.15
N MET A 11 16.26 33.77 14.06
CA MET A 11 16.24 33.06 12.78
C MET A 11 16.99 31.72 12.84
N GLN A 12 18.04 31.59 13.66
CA GLN A 12 18.71 30.31 13.90
C GLN A 12 17.88 29.38 14.82
N LEU A 13 17.07 29.94 15.72
CA LEU A 13 16.26 29.17 16.68
C LEU A 13 15.07 28.43 16.01
N SER A 14 14.61 28.88 14.84
CA SER A 14 13.55 28.21 14.08
C SER A 14 13.99 26.95 13.30
N LEU A 15 15.29 26.63 13.26
CA LEU A 15 15.82 25.49 12.48
C LEU A 15 15.89 24.16 13.26
N SER A 16 15.40 24.09 14.49
CA SER A 16 15.53 22.88 15.32
C SER A 16 14.18 22.36 15.82
N PHE A 17 13.29 22.03 14.88
CA PHE A 17 12.32 20.96 15.11
C PHE A 17 12.92 19.69 14.50
N ALA A 18 13.81 19.03 15.24
CA ALA A 18 14.13 17.64 14.92
C ALA A 18 12.86 16.85 15.23
N GLN A 19 12.16 16.38 14.20
CA GLN A 19 11.05 15.47 14.41
C GLN A 19 11.63 14.12 14.77
N ASP A 20 11.32 13.65 15.98
CA ASP A 20 11.73 12.31 16.42
C ASP A 20 11.13 11.28 15.45
N THR A 21 12.00 10.44 14.90
CA THR A 21 11.60 9.38 13.95
C THR A 21 11.11 8.19 14.74
N THR A 22 9.89 7.72 14.44
CA THR A 22 9.28 6.60 15.15
C THR A 22 9.93 5.28 14.71
N HIS A 23 10.38 4.45 15.66
CA HIS A 23 11.02 3.17 15.35
C HIS A 23 10.04 2.01 15.41
N ILE A 24 9.79 1.35 14.27
CA ILE A 24 8.96 0.15 14.15
C ILE A 24 9.84 -1.08 14.33
N TYR A 25 9.53 -1.90 15.34
CA TYR A 25 10.36 -3.05 15.72
C TYR A 25 9.63 -4.40 15.64
N GLY A 26 8.38 -4.43 15.21
CA GLY A 26 7.66 -5.69 15.10
C GLY A 26 6.28 -5.57 14.47
N VAL A 27 5.85 -6.69 13.90
CA VAL A 27 4.50 -6.92 13.39
C VAL A 27 3.98 -8.19 14.03
N SER A 28 2.74 -8.17 14.51
CA SER A 28 2.03 -9.38 14.95
C SER A 28 0.69 -9.49 14.23
N LEU A 29 0.30 -10.73 13.94
CA LEU A 29 -0.87 -11.07 13.15
C LEU A 29 -1.87 -11.81 14.04
N ASP A 30 -3.10 -11.30 14.11
CA ASP A 30 -4.18 -11.88 14.90
C ASP A 30 -5.43 -12.01 14.03
N ILE A 31 -5.96 -13.22 13.92
CA ILE A 31 -7.18 -13.45 13.14
C ILE A 31 -8.39 -13.40 14.05
N LYS A 32 -9.39 -12.63 13.62
CA LYS A 32 -10.69 -12.54 14.27
C LYS A 32 -11.78 -12.97 13.29
N ARG A 33 -12.98 -13.18 13.82
CA ARG A 33 -14.14 -13.70 13.07
C ARG A 33 -14.51 -12.88 11.82
N ASN A 34 -14.13 -11.60 11.78
CA ASN A 34 -14.51 -10.67 10.71
C ASN A 34 -13.29 -10.14 9.92
N GLY A 35 -12.10 -10.70 10.10
CA GLY A 35 -10.91 -10.21 9.40
C GLY A 35 -9.57 -10.49 10.08
N LEU A 36 -8.51 -9.96 9.48
CA LEU A 36 -7.15 -10.03 9.99
C LEU A 36 -6.76 -8.70 10.65
N PHE A 37 -6.22 -8.79 11.86
CA PHE A 37 -5.65 -7.66 12.57
C PHE A 37 -4.14 -7.75 12.50
N VAL A 38 -3.52 -6.73 11.93
CA VAL A 38 -2.07 -6.57 11.85
C VAL A 38 -1.68 -5.50 12.87
N GLN A 39 -1.08 -5.92 13.97
CA GLN A 39 -0.58 -5.02 14.99
C GLN A 39 0.87 -4.64 14.69
N ILE A 40 1.11 -3.36 14.45
CA ILE A 40 2.42 -2.78 14.18
C ILE A 40 2.91 -2.14 15.48
N ARG A 41 4.04 -2.62 15.99
CA ARG A 41 4.63 -2.16 17.26
C ARG A 41 5.75 -1.17 17.00
N ALA A 42 5.69 -0.05 17.69
CA ALA A 42 6.61 1.06 17.53
C ALA A 42 7.13 1.58 18.88
N SER A 43 8.19 2.39 18.84
CA SER A 43 8.74 3.09 20.02
C SER A 43 7.76 4.13 20.56
N ASP A 44 7.07 4.81 19.64
CA ASP A 44 6.22 5.96 19.91
C ASP A 44 4.84 5.80 19.28
N LYS A 45 3.92 6.72 19.60
CA LYS A 45 2.59 6.72 19.02
C LYS A 45 2.68 7.13 17.54
N ILE A 46 2.08 6.33 16.67
CA ILE A 46 1.94 6.65 15.25
C ILE A 46 0.67 7.48 15.06
N ASP A 47 0.78 8.63 14.39
CA ASP A 47 -0.38 9.38 13.95
C ASP A 47 -0.97 8.71 12.70
N ILE A 48 -2.27 8.40 12.75
CA ILE A 48 -2.95 7.73 11.64
C ILE A 48 -3.05 8.65 10.42
N THR A 49 -2.97 9.97 10.60
CA THR A 49 -2.92 10.92 9.46
C THR A 49 -1.66 10.77 8.62
N ASP A 50 -0.58 10.25 9.22
CA ASP A 50 0.71 10.02 8.56
C ASP A 50 0.83 8.59 7.99
N VAL A 51 -0.28 7.85 8.00
CA VAL A 51 -0.37 6.48 7.50
C VAL A 51 -1.29 6.44 6.30
N THR A 52 -0.82 5.77 5.25
CA THR A 52 -1.63 5.50 4.05
C THR A 52 -1.58 4.02 3.72
N GLY A 53 -2.69 3.52 3.19
CA GLY A 53 -2.85 2.12 2.78
C GLY A 53 -3.39 2.04 1.37
N TRP A 54 -2.88 1.11 0.58
CA TRP A 54 -3.44 0.84 -0.73
C TRP A 54 -3.20 -0.61 -1.15
N GLN A 55 -4.17 -1.15 -1.86
CA GLN A 55 -4.08 -2.48 -2.45
C GLN A 55 -3.61 -2.38 -3.90
N ALA A 56 -2.53 -3.09 -4.21
CA ALA A 56 -2.02 -3.28 -5.53
C ALA A 56 -2.69 -4.47 -6.23
N LYS A 57 -2.68 -4.46 -7.56
CA LYS A 57 -3.25 -5.54 -8.38
C LYS A 57 -2.52 -6.87 -8.32
N ASN A 58 -1.27 -6.87 -7.88
CA ASN A 58 -0.42 -8.06 -7.75
C ASN A 58 -0.60 -8.72 -6.36
N ASN A 59 -1.76 -8.55 -5.75
CA ASN A 59 -2.13 -9.01 -4.41
C ASN A 59 -1.25 -8.46 -3.28
N TRP A 60 -0.49 -7.40 -3.52
CA TRP A 60 0.22 -6.72 -2.45
C TRP A 60 -0.68 -5.66 -1.82
N PHE A 61 -0.73 -5.65 -0.50
CA PHE A 61 -1.26 -4.54 0.26
C PHE A 61 -0.09 -3.76 0.85
N TYR A 62 -0.01 -2.47 0.53
CA TYR A 62 1.06 -1.61 0.99
C TYR A 62 0.56 -0.63 2.04
N VAL A 63 1.33 -0.49 3.11
CA VAL A 63 1.15 0.52 4.14
C VAL A 63 2.37 1.41 4.14
N THR A 64 2.17 2.70 4.00
CA THR A 64 3.23 3.71 4.05
C THR A 64 3.05 4.54 5.32
N ILE A 65 4.11 4.58 6.15
CA ILE A 65 4.15 5.28 7.43
C ILE A 65 5.24 6.34 7.35
N MET A 66 4.83 7.60 7.46
CA MET A 66 5.74 8.74 7.36
C MET A 66 6.43 9.02 8.71
N ASN A 67 7.61 9.64 8.66
CA ASN A 67 8.46 9.90 9.84
C ASN A 67 8.74 8.66 10.70
N ALA A 68 9.01 7.53 10.05
CA ALA A 68 9.28 6.26 10.71
C ALA A 68 10.50 5.54 10.12
N TRP A 69 11.06 4.62 10.92
CA TRP A 69 12.10 3.69 10.51
C TRP A 69 11.80 2.29 11.04
N ALA A 70 11.91 1.27 10.19
CA ALA A 70 11.58 -0.10 10.54
C ALA A 70 12.81 -1.03 10.60
N ASP A 71 12.82 -1.93 11.58
CA ASP A 71 13.70 -3.11 11.58
C ASP A 71 13.21 -4.11 10.53
N SER A 72 13.63 -3.90 9.28
CA SER A 72 13.15 -4.65 8.12
C SER A 72 13.45 -6.15 8.22
N VAL A 73 14.58 -6.54 8.81
CA VAL A 73 14.98 -7.93 8.99
C VAL A 73 14.01 -8.64 9.93
N LYS A 74 13.71 -8.02 11.06
CA LYS A 74 12.80 -8.59 12.05
C LYS A 74 11.36 -8.65 11.55
N ILE A 75 10.90 -7.63 10.84
CA ILE A 75 9.54 -7.60 10.27
C ILE A 75 9.38 -8.66 9.19
N THR A 76 10.32 -8.74 8.24
CA THR A 76 10.30 -9.73 7.14
C THR A 76 10.40 -11.17 7.65
N SER A 77 11.05 -11.39 8.80
CA SER A 77 11.16 -12.71 9.44
C SER A 77 9.91 -13.15 10.21
N THR A 78 8.88 -12.30 10.30
CA THR A 78 7.63 -12.64 10.99
C THR A 78 6.94 -13.79 10.26
N LYS A 79 6.54 -14.83 10.99
CA LYS A 79 5.84 -15.98 10.40
C LYS A 79 4.54 -15.49 9.74
N PRO A 80 4.37 -15.66 8.41
CA PRO A 80 3.13 -15.32 7.75
C PRO A 80 1.99 -16.19 8.27
N LEU A 81 0.77 -15.65 8.22
CA LEU A 81 -0.45 -16.29 8.69
C LEU A 81 -1.53 -16.03 7.63
N TYR A 82 -2.26 -17.08 7.21
CA TYR A 82 -3.30 -16.95 6.18
C TYR A 82 -4.27 -15.78 6.49
N PRO A 83 -4.60 -14.89 5.54
CA PRO A 83 -4.29 -14.91 4.11
C PRO A 83 -2.96 -14.24 3.71
N ILE A 84 -2.10 -13.82 4.63
CA ILE A 84 -0.78 -13.26 4.31
C ILE A 84 0.18 -14.39 3.94
N GLN A 85 0.79 -14.30 2.76
CA GLN A 85 1.82 -15.21 2.26
C GLN A 85 3.23 -14.71 2.56
N GLU A 86 3.43 -13.40 2.48
CA GLU A 86 4.75 -12.78 2.54
C GLU A 86 4.64 -11.39 3.16
N ILE A 87 5.64 -10.99 3.94
CA ILE A 87 5.75 -9.67 4.55
C ILE A 87 7.08 -9.06 4.14
N GLN A 88 7.05 -7.80 3.69
CA GLN A 88 8.23 -7.02 3.32
C GLN A 88 8.22 -5.68 4.05
N ALA A 89 9.41 -5.17 4.35
CA ALA A 89 9.56 -3.85 4.94
C ALA A 89 10.74 -3.13 4.29
N ILE A 90 10.50 -1.93 3.77
CA ILE A 90 11.48 -1.11 3.07
C ILE A 90 11.50 0.28 3.72
N ASN A 91 12.69 0.77 4.04
CA ASN A 91 12.91 2.12 4.55
C ASN A 91 13.37 3.04 3.42
N ILE A 92 12.71 4.18 3.23
CA ILE A 92 13.04 5.19 2.22
C ILE A 92 12.89 6.57 2.86
N ASN A 93 13.99 7.31 3.03
CA ASN A 93 13.98 8.72 3.46
C ASN A 93 12.99 9.05 4.60
N ASN A 94 13.18 8.44 5.77
CA ASN A 94 12.32 8.58 6.97
C ASN A 94 10.87 8.12 6.76
N THR A 95 10.61 7.33 5.74
CA THR A 95 9.33 6.68 5.50
C THR A 95 9.53 5.18 5.50
N VAL A 96 8.60 4.45 6.10
CA VAL A 96 8.55 3.00 6.03
C VAL A 96 7.45 2.60 5.07
N GLN A 97 7.75 1.70 4.15
CA GLN A 97 6.74 0.97 3.38
C GLN A 97 6.72 -0.49 3.82
N LEU A 98 5.59 -0.91 4.38
CA LEU A 98 5.29 -2.29 4.71
C LEU A 98 4.47 -2.90 3.58
N GLY A 99 4.92 -4.02 3.04
CA GLY A 99 4.20 -4.79 2.03
C GLY A 99 3.70 -6.10 2.62
N PHE A 100 2.45 -6.43 2.35
CA PHE A 100 1.83 -7.68 2.74
C PHE A 100 1.26 -8.36 1.49
N LYS A 101 1.83 -9.50 1.11
CA LYS A 101 1.34 -10.28 -0.02
C LYS A 101 0.16 -11.12 0.43
N MET A 102 -1.00 -10.89 -0.17
CA MET A 102 -2.26 -11.54 0.20
C MET A 102 -2.58 -12.70 -0.75
N ASN A 103 -3.25 -13.71 -0.21
CA ASN A 103 -3.89 -14.77 -1.00
C ASN A 103 -5.35 -14.45 -1.35
N GLN A 104 -5.92 -13.42 -0.73
CA GLN A 104 -7.33 -13.04 -0.87
C GLN A 104 -7.45 -11.52 -1.07
N GLU A 105 -8.49 -11.11 -1.79
CA GLU A 105 -8.82 -9.69 -2.00
C GLU A 105 -9.36 -9.06 -0.71
N ILE A 106 -8.87 -7.85 -0.38
CA ILE A 106 -9.32 -7.09 0.78
C ILE A 106 -10.52 -6.25 0.34
N GLU A 107 -11.66 -6.42 0.99
CA GLU A 107 -12.85 -5.61 0.71
C GLU A 107 -12.75 -4.22 1.35
N HIS A 108 -12.23 -4.18 2.57
CA HIS A 108 -12.14 -2.96 3.35
C HIS A 108 -10.96 -3.01 4.31
N PHE A 109 -10.32 -1.87 4.54
CA PHE A 109 -9.24 -1.73 5.52
C PHE A 109 -9.40 -0.46 6.34
N GLU A 110 -8.99 -0.53 7.60
CA GLU A 110 -9.01 0.62 8.51
C GLU A 110 -7.77 0.63 9.41
N PHE A 111 -7.34 1.82 9.80
CA PHE A 111 -6.21 2.03 10.68
C PHE A 111 -6.68 2.61 12.01
N TYR A 112 -6.20 2.03 13.11
CA TYR A 112 -6.48 2.51 14.45
C TYR A 112 -5.18 2.79 15.22
N PRO A 113 -5.13 3.84 16.04
CA PRO A 113 -4.08 3.95 17.04
C PRO A 113 -4.22 2.78 18.02
N SER A 114 -3.08 2.25 18.48
CA SER A 114 -3.11 1.21 19.49
C SER A 114 -3.20 1.84 20.89
N ASP A 115 -4.20 1.44 21.68
CA ASP A 115 -4.41 1.95 23.04
C ASP A 115 -3.51 1.26 24.09
N ILE A 116 -2.97 0.09 23.76
CA ILE A 116 -2.28 -0.80 24.72
C ILE A 116 -0.75 -0.71 24.57
N THR A 117 -0.26 -0.69 23.33
CA THR A 117 1.17 -0.58 23.00
C THR A 117 1.41 0.54 22.00
N PRO A 118 2.51 1.31 22.10
CA PRO A 118 2.83 2.32 21.09
C PRO A 118 2.93 1.69 19.70
N GLY A 119 2.33 2.35 18.71
CA GLY A 119 2.17 1.85 17.35
C GLY A 119 0.73 1.98 16.85
N MET A 120 0.32 1.05 16.00
CA MET A 120 -0.98 1.09 15.32
C MET A 120 -1.53 -0.31 15.04
N ILE A 121 -2.81 -0.37 14.71
CA ILE A 121 -3.52 -1.58 14.31
C ILE A 121 -4.07 -1.35 12.91
N LEU A 122 -3.75 -2.24 11.99
CA LEU A 122 -4.40 -2.35 10.69
C LEU A 122 -5.45 -3.46 10.76
N SER A 123 -6.69 -3.13 10.46
CA SER A 123 -7.79 -4.10 10.34
C SER A 123 -8.09 -4.33 8.87
N LEU A 124 -8.02 -5.59 8.43
CA LEU A 124 -8.30 -6.03 7.07
C LEU A 124 -9.56 -6.90 7.09
N HIS A 125 -10.56 -6.52 6.31
CA HIS A 125 -11.81 -7.25 6.15
C HIS A 125 -11.81 -8.01 4.84
N PHE A 126 -12.30 -9.25 4.90
CA PHE A 126 -12.35 -10.18 3.78
C PHE A 126 -13.77 -10.74 3.63
N PRO A 127 -14.14 -11.20 2.43
CA PRO A 127 -15.40 -11.91 2.23
C PRO A 127 -15.46 -13.16 3.12
N VAL A 128 -16.64 -13.37 3.74
CA VAL A 128 -16.86 -14.30 4.86
C VAL A 128 -16.59 -15.78 4.52
N ASP A 129 -16.65 -16.14 3.23
CA ASP A 129 -16.65 -17.54 2.80
C ASP A 129 -15.26 -18.21 2.87
N ASP A 130 -14.16 -17.46 2.73
CA ASP A 130 -12.84 -18.07 2.46
C ASP A 130 -11.89 -18.15 3.68
N VAL A 131 -11.95 -17.19 4.61
CA VAL A 131 -10.98 -17.09 5.72
C VAL A 131 -11.18 -18.18 6.77
N MET A 132 -12.43 -18.52 7.07
CA MET A 132 -12.75 -19.52 8.10
C MET A 132 -12.34 -20.94 7.69
N VAL A 133 -12.44 -21.26 6.39
CA VAL A 133 -12.10 -22.59 5.84
C VAL A 133 -10.60 -22.83 5.91
N ALA A 134 -9.79 -21.85 5.48
CA ALA A 134 -8.33 -21.97 5.51
C ALA A 134 -7.75 -22.04 6.94
N LEU A 135 -8.40 -21.37 7.90
CA LEU A 135 -7.99 -21.42 9.31
C LEU A 135 -8.24 -22.77 9.96
N GLU A 136 -9.34 -23.43 9.59
CA GLU A 136 -9.60 -24.78 10.07
C GLU A 136 -8.57 -25.76 9.51
N GLU A 137 -8.11 -25.57 8.27
CA GLU A 137 -7.02 -26.34 7.68
C GLU A 137 -5.68 -26.12 8.40
N GLU A 138 -5.21 -24.87 8.57
CA GLU A 138 -3.94 -24.60 9.28
C GLU A 138 -3.97 -25.07 10.74
N ARG A 139 -5.12 -24.94 11.43
CA ARG A 139 -5.29 -25.44 12.80
C ARG A 139 -5.21 -26.96 12.86
N ASN A 140 -5.70 -27.66 11.84
CA ASN A 140 -5.69 -29.11 11.76
C ASN A 140 -4.31 -29.66 11.33
N GLU A 141 -3.50 -28.90 10.57
CA GLU A 141 -2.12 -29.27 10.22
C GLU A 141 -1.16 -29.30 11.42
N GLY A 142 -1.50 -28.65 12.53
CA GLY A 142 -0.74 -28.69 13.79
C GLY A 142 -0.86 -29.99 14.59
N ILE A 143 -1.70 -30.96 14.17
CA ILE A 143 -1.90 -32.25 14.84
C ILE A 143 -1.82 -33.37 13.80
N VAL A 144 -0.67 -34.05 13.75
CA VAL A 144 -0.23 -35.08 12.78
C VAL A 144 -1.30 -36.14 12.42
N ALA A 145 -1.55 -36.38 11.11
CA ALA A 145 -1.28 -37.64 10.37
C ALA A 145 -1.85 -37.67 8.92
N LYS A 146 -1.01 -37.99 7.92
CA LYS A 146 -1.41 -38.71 6.67
C LYS A 146 -1.22 -40.22 6.91
N PRO A 147 -1.83 -41.19 6.17
CA PRO A 147 -2.57 -41.13 4.88
C PRO A 147 -3.96 -41.86 4.93
N VAL A 148 -4.86 -41.88 3.94
CA VAL A 148 -4.89 -42.63 2.64
C VAL A 148 -6.24 -42.31 1.92
N LYS A 149 -6.23 -42.32 0.57
CA LYS A 149 -7.32 -42.09 -0.44
C LYS A 149 -8.49 -43.10 -0.30
N VAL A 150 -9.72 -42.97 -0.84
CA VAL A 150 -10.23 -42.86 -2.24
C VAL A 150 -11.81 -42.82 -2.20
N PRO A 151 -12.58 -42.86 -3.32
CA PRO A 151 -12.93 -41.86 -4.36
C PRO A 151 -14.42 -41.44 -4.36
N VAL A 152 -14.79 -40.31 -4.98
CA VAL A 152 -16.05 -40.22 -5.78
C VAL A 152 -15.82 -39.28 -6.97
N LEU A 153 -16.13 -39.80 -8.17
CA LEU A 153 -15.95 -39.17 -9.47
C LEU A 153 -17.12 -38.24 -9.80
N LEU A 154 -16.84 -37.07 -10.40
CA LEU A 154 -17.74 -36.43 -11.38
C LEU A 154 -16.98 -35.50 -12.35
N ASN A 155 -16.33 -36.16 -13.32
CA ASN A 155 -16.30 -35.88 -14.76
C ASN A 155 -16.46 -34.44 -15.30
N ARG A 156 -15.38 -33.87 -15.86
CA ARG A 156 -15.29 -33.27 -17.23
C ARG A 156 -13.85 -32.77 -17.46
N SER A 157 -13.05 -33.48 -18.24
CA SER A 157 -12.87 -33.38 -19.71
C SER A 157 -11.75 -32.41 -20.10
N PHE A 158 -10.63 -33.03 -20.47
CA PHE A 158 -9.63 -32.64 -21.47
C PHE A 158 -9.75 -31.23 -22.10
N GLY A 159 -8.70 -30.44 -21.86
CA GLY A 159 -8.30 -29.28 -22.66
C GLY A 159 -6.81 -29.09 -22.45
N ASP A 160 -6.03 -29.64 -23.38
CA ASP A 160 -4.60 -29.43 -23.51
C ASP A 160 -4.31 -27.94 -23.72
N ASN A 161 -3.19 -27.44 -23.17
CA ASN A 161 -2.28 -26.49 -23.82
C ASN A 161 -1.23 -25.95 -22.83
N SER A 162 0.00 -26.43 -23.04
CA SER A 162 1.26 -25.70 -23.11
C SER A 162 1.54 -24.56 -22.12
N ILE A 163 2.66 -24.75 -21.43
CA ILE A 163 3.55 -23.71 -20.89
C ILE A 163 3.62 -22.49 -21.83
N SER A 164 3.29 -21.33 -21.28
CA SER A 164 3.79 -20.03 -21.73
C SER A 164 4.32 -19.34 -20.48
N ASP A 165 5.64 -19.44 -20.31
CA ASP A 165 6.37 -18.50 -19.50
C ASP A 165 6.29 -17.12 -20.18
N ASN A 166 6.13 -16.08 -19.35
CA ASN A 166 6.60 -14.71 -19.58
C ASN A 166 5.76 -13.77 -20.49
N GLU A 167 4.91 -12.90 -19.89
CA GLU A 167 4.68 -11.51 -20.36
C GLU A 167 3.83 -10.58 -19.44
N ASN A 168 3.64 -10.87 -18.14
CA ASN A 168 2.66 -10.09 -17.33
C ASN A 168 3.26 -9.05 -16.35
N ASN A 169 4.59 -8.88 -16.31
CA ASN A 169 5.21 -7.93 -15.37
C ASN A 169 5.13 -6.46 -15.83
N ASP A 170 5.04 -6.20 -17.15
CA ASP A 170 4.95 -4.84 -17.66
C ASP A 170 3.56 -4.22 -17.43
N GLN A 171 2.48 -4.99 -17.64
CA GLN A 171 1.11 -4.47 -17.52
C GLN A 171 0.73 -4.02 -16.09
N SER A 172 1.33 -4.65 -15.07
CA SER A 172 1.10 -4.28 -13.66
C SER A 172 1.68 -2.91 -13.32
N GLY A 173 2.90 -2.61 -13.82
CA GLY A 173 3.53 -1.29 -13.65
C GLY A 173 2.73 -0.18 -14.32
N TYR A 174 2.27 -0.41 -15.55
CA TYR A 174 1.49 0.58 -16.30
C TYR A 174 0.13 0.91 -15.66
N PHE A 175 -0.56 -0.08 -15.08
CA PHE A 175 -1.85 0.20 -14.43
C PHE A 175 -1.71 1.11 -13.20
N ASN A 176 -0.68 0.88 -12.37
CA ASN A 176 -0.44 1.66 -11.16
C ASN A 176 0.01 3.09 -11.48
N VAL A 177 0.89 3.26 -12.48
CA VAL A 177 1.35 4.58 -12.92
C VAL A 177 0.22 5.36 -13.58
N ARG A 178 -0.61 4.72 -14.41
CA ARG A 178 -1.75 5.38 -15.08
C ARG A 178 -2.76 5.95 -14.08
N ASN A 179 -3.18 5.16 -13.11
CA ASN A 179 -4.15 5.61 -12.10
C ASN A 179 -3.57 6.74 -11.24
N SER A 180 -2.28 6.67 -10.93
CA SER A 180 -1.56 7.74 -10.22
C SER A 180 -1.49 9.03 -11.04
N CYS A 181 -1.21 8.96 -12.34
CA CYS A 181 -1.20 10.14 -13.23
C CYS A 181 -2.58 10.81 -13.34
N TYR A 182 -3.65 10.02 -13.43
CA TYR A 182 -5.01 10.56 -13.41
C TYR A 182 -5.35 11.24 -12.08
N MET A 183 -5.02 10.61 -10.94
CA MET A 183 -5.24 11.22 -9.63
C MET A 183 -4.44 12.52 -9.47
N LEU A 184 -3.15 12.53 -9.80
CA LEU A 184 -2.31 13.74 -9.74
C LEU A 184 -2.83 14.86 -10.64
N GLY A 185 -3.29 14.54 -11.85
CA GLY A 185 -3.89 15.51 -12.76
C GLY A 185 -5.17 16.14 -12.19
N ILE A 186 -6.04 15.34 -11.59
CA ILE A 186 -7.26 15.82 -10.91
C ILE A 186 -6.90 16.70 -9.70
N MET A 187 -5.93 16.28 -8.88
CA MET A 187 -5.52 17.01 -7.68
C MET A 187 -4.89 18.36 -8.01
N PHE A 188 -3.97 18.43 -8.97
CA PHE A 188 -3.38 19.71 -9.39
C PHE A 188 -4.41 20.64 -10.00
N THR A 189 -5.36 20.11 -10.77
CA THR A 189 -6.47 20.90 -11.31
C THR A 189 -7.39 21.43 -10.20
N ALA A 190 -7.76 20.60 -9.23
CA ALA A 190 -8.59 21.00 -8.09
C ALA A 190 -7.88 22.05 -7.22
N SER A 191 -6.60 21.84 -6.91
CA SER A 191 -5.78 22.79 -6.16
C SER A 191 -5.66 24.13 -6.87
N GLY A 192 -5.43 24.11 -8.19
CA GLY A 192 -5.34 25.33 -8.99
C GLY A 192 -6.67 26.11 -9.07
N LEU A 193 -7.80 25.41 -9.11
CA LEU A 193 -9.14 26.02 -9.07
C LEU A 193 -9.46 26.63 -7.69
N ILE A 194 -9.05 25.98 -6.60
CA ILE A 194 -9.22 26.50 -5.23
C ILE A 194 -8.38 27.78 -5.06
N GLU A 195 -7.13 27.75 -5.50
CA GLU A 195 -6.20 28.89 -5.41
C GLU A 195 -6.63 30.06 -6.31
N SER A 196 -7.12 29.78 -7.53
CA SER A 196 -7.64 30.81 -8.43
C SER A 196 -8.85 31.55 -7.86
N LYS A 197 -9.63 30.92 -6.96
CA LYS A 197 -10.76 31.57 -6.27
C LYS A 197 -10.29 32.55 -5.19
N SER A 198 -9.11 32.33 -4.63
CA SER A 198 -8.49 33.17 -3.60
C SER A 198 -7.77 34.39 -4.21
N ASN A 199 -7.09 34.20 -5.35
CA ASN A 199 -6.21 35.22 -5.92
C ASN A 199 -6.55 35.54 -7.39
N HIS A 200 -7.32 36.61 -7.60
CA HIS A 200 -7.98 36.92 -8.90
C HIS A 200 -7.04 37.48 -10.00
N ARG A 201 -5.70 37.43 -9.84
CA ARG A 201 -4.74 38.12 -10.71
C ARG A 201 -3.63 37.26 -11.34
N THR A 202 -3.57 35.97 -11.06
CA THR A 202 -2.50 35.10 -11.58
C THR A 202 -3.08 33.82 -12.17
N THR A 203 -2.76 33.51 -13.43
CA THR A 203 -2.94 32.17 -13.99
C THR A 203 -2.12 31.18 -13.19
N VAL A 204 -2.82 30.38 -12.38
CA VAL A 204 -2.26 29.37 -11.48
C VAL A 204 -1.70 28.23 -12.35
N TRP A 205 -0.40 27.97 -12.25
CA TRP A 205 0.30 27.05 -13.14
C TRP A 205 -0.17 25.60 -12.92
N GLU A 206 -0.65 25.32 -11.72
CA GLU A 206 -1.20 24.05 -11.24
C GLU A 206 -2.44 23.60 -12.03
N THR A 207 -3.32 24.52 -12.42
CA THR A 207 -4.47 24.19 -13.27
C THR A 207 -4.00 23.77 -14.67
N THR A 208 -3.00 24.48 -15.19
CA THR A 208 -2.43 24.22 -16.53
C THR A 208 -1.71 22.88 -16.57
N THR A 209 -0.89 22.59 -15.56
CA THR A 209 -0.16 21.33 -15.46
C THR A 209 -1.09 20.15 -15.21
N GLY A 210 -2.10 20.31 -14.36
CA GLY A 210 -3.12 19.28 -14.12
C GLY A 210 -3.84 18.87 -15.39
N LEU A 211 -4.33 19.84 -16.17
CA LEU A 211 -5.03 19.58 -17.43
C LEU A 211 -4.11 18.99 -18.51
N ALA A 212 -2.86 19.45 -18.59
CA ALA A 212 -1.85 18.90 -19.51
C ALA A 212 -1.55 17.43 -19.20
N LEU A 213 -1.37 17.09 -17.92
CA LEU A 213 -1.13 15.72 -17.47
C LEU A 213 -2.31 14.80 -17.80
N LEU A 214 -3.55 15.26 -17.59
CA LEU A 214 -4.76 14.51 -17.95
C LEU A 214 -4.85 14.27 -19.45
N THR A 215 -4.60 15.31 -20.25
CA THR A 215 -4.65 15.22 -21.72
C THR A 215 -3.59 14.26 -22.25
N LEU A 216 -2.36 14.35 -21.75
CA LEU A 216 -1.26 13.45 -22.11
C LEU A 216 -1.56 12.00 -21.72
N THR A 217 -2.07 11.78 -20.50
CA THR A 217 -2.41 10.43 -20.02
C THR A 217 -3.54 9.83 -20.87
N PHE A 218 -4.55 10.64 -21.22
CA PHE A 218 -5.66 10.22 -22.06
C PHE A 218 -5.23 9.93 -23.50
N THR A 219 -4.38 10.76 -24.11
CA THR A 219 -3.89 10.52 -25.48
C THR A 219 -2.99 9.29 -25.54
N TYR A 220 -2.16 9.07 -24.51
CA TYR A 220 -1.36 7.86 -24.36
C TYR A 220 -2.25 6.60 -24.29
N ASP A 221 -3.29 6.61 -23.46
CA ASP A 221 -4.21 5.48 -23.29
C ASP A 221 -5.04 5.20 -24.55
N LYS A 222 -5.47 6.26 -25.25
CA LYS A 222 -6.37 6.15 -26.41
C LYS A 222 -5.67 5.78 -27.72
N PHE A 223 -4.46 6.27 -27.95
CA PHE A 223 -3.78 6.12 -29.25
C PHE A 223 -2.56 5.21 -29.15
N ILE A 224 -1.63 5.50 -28.24
CA ILE A 224 -0.34 4.79 -28.19
C ILE A 224 -0.51 3.35 -27.73
N ARG A 225 -1.38 3.09 -26.74
CA ARG A 225 -1.63 1.71 -26.28
C ARG A 225 -2.34 0.86 -27.34
N LYS A 226 -3.29 1.45 -28.06
CA LYS A 226 -4.08 0.74 -29.08
C LYS A 226 -3.19 0.29 -30.24
N ASP A 227 -2.27 1.15 -30.67
CA ASP A 227 -1.33 0.83 -31.75
C ASP A 227 -0.35 -0.28 -31.36
N ILE A 228 0.10 -0.35 -30.10
CA ILE A 228 0.99 -1.42 -29.61
C ILE A 228 0.28 -2.78 -29.60
N SER A 229 -1.03 -2.82 -29.31
CA SER A 229 -1.80 -4.07 -29.38
C SER A 229 -2.07 -4.54 -30.82
N GLU A 230 -2.19 -3.64 -31.79
CA GLU A 230 -2.41 -3.97 -33.20
C GLU A 230 -1.11 -4.37 -33.94
N LEU A 231 0.07 -4.09 -33.37
CA LEU A 231 1.36 -4.50 -33.92
C LEU A 231 1.84 -5.88 -33.43
N ASN A 232 1.19 -6.44 -32.42
CA ASN A 232 1.51 -7.73 -31.81
C ASN A 232 0.50 -8.84 -32.17
N GLU A 233 -0.44 -8.59 -33.09
CA GLU A 233 -1.23 -9.60 -33.83
C GLU A 233 -0.66 -9.82 -35.25
#